data_AF-A0A1W7D5S2-F1
#
_entry.id   AF-A0A1W7D5S2-F1
#
_cell.length_a   1.000
_cell.length_b   1.000
_cell.length_c   1.000
_cell.angle_alpha   90.00
_cell.angle_beta   90.00
_cell.angle_gamma   90.00
#
_symmetry.space_group_name_H-M   'P 1'
#
loop_
_entity.id
_entity.type
_entity.pdbx_description
1 polymer ?
#
loop_
_entity_poly.entity_id
_entity_poly.type
_entity_poly.pdbx_seq_one_letter_code
_entity_poly.pdbx_strand_id
1 'polypeptide(L)'
;MASIPTPAAAHGATMMPGSRTYLCYLDLIANSGTQMPANPACAAAVRQGGTGPLYNWFAVLDSNAGGRTTGYIPDGTLCSGGNRGPFNFAAYNAVRSDWPKTHLTSGANIELRHSNWAHHPGRFDVYITKNGWSPSRAVAWGDLERISSVTNPPQRGGVGSEGGHYYWNVQLPNRSGQHVMFVHWIRSDSQENFFSCSDIVFDGGNGQVTYGDGQTLSAEQIAEADEAARASAASTAHAGHDAHAGHDAHAGHAGHYAHAGHAGSEHARAGAGYWDQVTAALRDVHADLFSRLS
;
A
#
# COMPACT_ATOMS: atom_id res chain seq x y z
N MET A 1 -8.18 -35.53 15.84
CA MET A 1 -8.64 -34.34 15.09
C MET A 1 -7.40 -33.59 14.65
N ALA A 2 -7.10 -33.59 13.34
CA ALA A 2 -6.03 -32.76 12.81
C ALA A 2 -6.58 -31.33 12.67
N SER A 3 -5.99 -30.37 13.39
CA SER A 3 -6.25 -28.96 13.11
C SER A 3 -5.86 -28.69 11.67
N ILE A 4 -6.85 -28.32 10.84
CA ILE A 4 -6.59 -27.76 9.53
C ILE A 4 -5.80 -26.47 9.81
N PRO A 5 -4.54 -26.32 9.35
CA PRO A 5 -3.86 -25.05 9.48
C PRO A 5 -4.73 -24.01 8.79
N THR A 6 -5.15 -22.99 9.53
CA THR A 6 -5.71 -21.80 8.93
C THR A 6 -4.68 -21.29 7.92
N PRO A 7 -5.09 -20.80 6.73
CA PRO A 7 -4.16 -20.17 5.82
C PRO A 7 -3.49 -19.02 6.59
N ALA A 8 -2.25 -19.22 7.00
CA ALA A 8 -1.41 -18.14 7.49
C ALA A 8 -1.02 -17.35 6.24
N ALA A 9 -1.91 -16.46 5.83
CA ALA A 9 -1.69 -15.56 4.73
C ALA A 9 -0.57 -14.61 5.16
N ALA A 10 0.61 -14.81 4.58
CA ALA A 10 1.64 -13.79 4.64
C ALA A 10 1.12 -12.54 3.91
N HIS A 11 1.62 -11.38 4.30
CA HIS A 11 1.14 -10.11 3.77
C HIS A 11 2.25 -9.08 3.94
N GLY A 12 2.63 -8.45 2.84
CA GLY A 12 3.61 -7.40 2.79
C GLY A 12 3.73 -6.82 1.39
N ALA A 13 3.94 -5.50 1.32
CA ALA A 13 4.40 -4.82 0.12
C ALA A 13 5.42 -3.75 0.52
N THR A 14 6.22 -3.30 -0.44
CA THR A 14 7.26 -2.30 -0.19
C THR A 14 6.63 -0.96 0.17
N MET A 15 7.09 -0.37 1.28
CA MET A 15 6.64 0.92 1.81
C MET A 15 7.64 2.03 1.47
N MET A 16 8.94 1.71 1.39
CA MET A 16 10.00 2.61 0.92
C MET A 16 11.03 1.85 0.07
N PRO A 17 11.26 2.24 -1.20
CA PRO A 17 10.41 3.13 -2.00
C PRO A 17 9.01 2.52 -2.17
N GLY A 18 7.97 3.31 -1.97
CA GLY A 18 6.59 2.82 -1.89
C GLY A 18 6.14 2.09 -3.15
N SER A 19 5.49 0.95 -2.97
CA SER A 19 4.94 0.16 -4.08
C SER A 19 3.68 0.78 -4.67
N ARG A 20 3.32 0.39 -5.90
CA ARG A 20 2.09 0.85 -6.58
C ARG A 20 0.85 0.69 -5.70
N THR A 21 0.65 -0.51 -5.13
CA THR A 21 -0.52 -0.79 -4.29
C THR A 21 -0.50 0.04 -3.01
N TYR A 22 0.66 0.16 -2.35
CA TYR A 22 0.81 0.94 -1.12
C TYR A 22 0.59 2.45 -1.34
N LEU A 23 1.26 3.06 -2.33
CA LEU A 23 1.10 4.49 -2.60
C LEU A 23 -0.31 4.84 -3.09
N CYS A 24 -0.93 3.97 -3.90
CA CYS A 24 -2.33 4.15 -4.27
C CYS A 24 -3.29 3.95 -3.09
N TYR A 25 -2.93 3.13 -2.10
CA TYR A 25 -3.70 3.00 -0.86
C TYR A 25 -3.62 4.29 -0.04
N LEU A 26 -2.43 4.86 0.15
CA LEU A 26 -2.30 6.16 0.84
C LEU A 26 -3.12 7.26 0.15
N ASP A 27 -3.07 7.31 -1.18
CA ASP A 27 -3.87 8.25 -1.97
C ASP A 27 -5.39 7.98 -1.85
N LEU A 28 -5.82 6.71 -1.83
CA LEU A 28 -7.21 6.35 -1.56
C LEU A 28 -7.66 6.85 -0.17
N ILE A 29 -6.85 6.65 0.86
CA ILE A 29 -7.20 7.04 2.24
C ILE A 29 -7.29 8.55 2.38
N ALA A 30 -6.37 9.30 1.77
CA ALA A 30 -6.44 10.76 1.69
C ALA A 30 -7.72 11.24 0.98
N ASN A 31 -8.27 10.44 0.07
CA ASN A 31 -9.50 10.71 -0.69
C ASN A 31 -10.67 9.79 -0.29
N SER A 32 -10.69 9.30 0.96
CA SER A 32 -11.61 8.26 1.42
C SER A 32 -13.10 8.63 1.30
N GLY A 33 -13.43 9.92 1.32
CA GLY A 33 -14.80 10.41 1.14
C GLY A 33 -15.41 10.12 -0.23
N THR A 34 -14.60 9.91 -1.27
CA THR A 34 -15.06 9.55 -2.62
C THR A 34 -14.73 8.11 -3.00
N GLN A 35 -13.96 7.39 -2.16
CA GLN A 35 -13.45 6.05 -2.46
C GLN A 35 -12.69 5.98 -3.80
N MET A 36 -12.05 7.11 -4.18
CA MET A 36 -11.34 7.25 -5.44
C MET A 36 -10.02 7.98 -5.19
N PRO A 37 -8.85 7.37 -5.49
CA PRO A 37 -7.56 8.03 -5.42
C PRO A 37 -7.52 9.24 -6.36
N ALA A 38 -6.75 10.28 -6.02
CA ALA A 38 -6.58 11.46 -6.88
C ALA A 38 -5.64 11.17 -8.06
N ASN A 39 -4.62 10.34 -7.86
CA ASN A 39 -3.66 9.97 -8.89
C ASN A 39 -4.35 9.27 -10.09
N PRO A 40 -4.13 9.72 -11.34
CA PRO A 40 -4.84 9.16 -12.49
C PRO A 40 -4.59 7.67 -12.75
N ALA A 41 -3.38 7.16 -12.48
CA ALA A 41 -3.05 5.74 -12.60
C ALA A 41 -3.74 4.91 -11.51
N CYS A 42 -3.69 5.37 -10.26
CA CYS A 42 -4.39 4.74 -9.14
C CYS A 42 -5.91 4.72 -9.36
N ALA A 43 -6.48 5.84 -9.78
CA ALA A 43 -7.90 5.95 -10.11
C ALA A 43 -8.28 5.04 -11.29
N ALA A 44 -7.42 4.90 -12.31
CA ALA A 44 -7.64 3.96 -13.40
C ALA A 44 -7.63 2.50 -12.90
N ALA A 45 -6.72 2.16 -11.99
CA ALA A 45 -6.66 0.84 -11.39
C ALA A 45 -7.93 0.52 -10.58
N VAL A 46 -8.43 1.48 -9.79
CA VAL A 46 -9.68 1.35 -9.05
C VAL A 46 -10.88 1.21 -9.98
N ARG A 47 -10.96 1.99 -11.08
CA ARG A 47 -12.04 1.83 -12.06
C ARG A 47 -12.05 0.45 -12.73
N GLN A 48 -10.89 -0.18 -12.88
CA GLN A 48 -10.78 -1.50 -13.51
C GLN A 48 -11.00 -2.65 -12.51
N GLY A 49 -10.45 -2.56 -11.30
CA GLY A 49 -10.37 -3.66 -10.34
C GLY A 49 -11.14 -3.46 -9.03
N GLY A 50 -11.78 -2.30 -8.84
CA GLY A 50 -12.39 -1.88 -7.59
C GLY A 50 -11.37 -1.43 -6.53
N THR A 51 -11.85 -1.05 -5.34
CA THR A 51 -11.03 -0.64 -4.20
C THR A 51 -10.47 -1.82 -3.40
N GLY A 52 -11.01 -3.03 -3.58
CA GLY A 52 -10.61 -4.24 -2.85
C GLY A 52 -9.10 -4.50 -2.83
N PRO A 53 -8.39 -4.42 -3.97
CA PRO A 53 -6.93 -4.52 -4.00
C PRO A 53 -6.19 -3.49 -3.13
N LEU A 54 -6.72 -2.28 -2.94
CA LEU A 54 -6.09 -1.24 -2.11
C LEU A 54 -6.31 -1.49 -0.62
N TYR A 55 -7.48 -1.99 -0.22
CA TYR A 55 -7.70 -2.46 1.16
C TYR A 55 -6.91 -3.73 1.51
N ASN A 56 -6.33 -4.39 0.50
CA ASN A 56 -5.47 -5.54 0.64
C ASN A 56 -4.11 -5.27 -0.04
N TRP A 57 -3.61 -4.04 0.06
CA TRP A 57 -2.44 -3.56 -0.68
C TRP A 57 -1.18 -4.41 -0.47
N PHE A 58 -1.12 -5.12 0.66
CA PHE A 58 -0.07 -6.04 1.10
C PHE A 58 -0.25 -7.49 0.59
N ALA A 59 -1.30 -7.81 -0.16
CA ALA A 59 -1.69 -9.18 -0.52
C ALA A 59 -1.36 -9.59 -1.97
N VAL A 60 -0.38 -8.94 -2.60
CA VAL A 60 0.08 -9.29 -3.96
C VAL A 60 0.94 -10.56 -3.88
N LEU A 61 0.29 -11.72 -3.96
CA LEU A 61 0.90 -13.01 -3.66
C LEU A 61 0.60 -14.09 -4.71
N ASP A 62 1.41 -15.15 -4.67
CA ASP A 62 1.10 -16.45 -5.25
C ASP A 62 1.49 -17.54 -4.25
N SER A 63 0.49 -18.27 -3.74
CA SER A 63 0.66 -19.32 -2.74
C SER A 63 1.52 -20.50 -3.19
N ASN A 64 1.76 -20.65 -4.50
CA ASN A 64 2.53 -21.74 -5.07
C ASN A 64 3.83 -21.29 -5.73
N ALA A 65 4.21 -20.01 -5.68
CA ALA A 65 5.34 -19.52 -6.48
C ALA A 65 6.67 -20.24 -6.21
N GLY A 66 7.00 -20.54 -4.95
CA GLY A 66 8.12 -21.40 -4.60
C GLY A 66 9.50 -20.86 -5.04
N GLY A 67 9.63 -19.54 -5.13
CA GLY A 67 10.83 -18.87 -5.64
C GLY A 67 10.97 -18.87 -7.16
N ARG A 68 9.99 -19.38 -7.91
CA ARG A 68 10.01 -19.43 -9.37
C ARG A 68 9.77 -18.05 -9.99
N THR A 69 10.47 -17.78 -11.08
CA THR A 69 10.45 -16.50 -11.79
C THR A 69 10.11 -16.71 -13.27
N THR A 70 11.10 -16.68 -14.16
CA THR A 70 10.96 -16.87 -15.61
C THR A 70 10.32 -18.22 -15.93
N GLY A 71 9.38 -18.23 -16.87
CA GLY A 71 8.62 -19.41 -17.26
C GLY A 71 7.49 -19.79 -16.30
N TYR A 72 7.37 -19.12 -15.15
CA TYR A 72 6.30 -19.35 -14.18
C TYR A 72 5.42 -18.10 -13.97
N ILE A 73 6.03 -16.97 -13.59
CA ILE A 73 5.36 -15.66 -13.61
C ILE A 73 5.53 -15.07 -15.02
N PRO A 74 4.46 -14.90 -15.81
CA PRO A 74 4.58 -14.32 -17.15
C PRO A 74 5.14 -12.90 -17.14
N ASP A 75 5.92 -12.56 -18.15
CA ASP A 75 6.37 -11.18 -18.37
C ASP A 75 5.16 -10.23 -18.46
N GLY A 76 5.33 -9.02 -17.93
CA GLY A 76 4.25 -8.02 -17.84
C GLY A 76 3.21 -8.29 -16.75
N THR A 77 3.35 -9.37 -15.95
CA THR A 77 2.44 -9.67 -14.83
C THR A 77 3.12 -9.67 -13.46
N LEU A 78 4.36 -9.17 -13.39
CA LEU A 78 5.17 -9.19 -12.18
C LEU A 78 4.52 -8.38 -11.05
N CYS A 79 3.91 -7.24 -11.36
CA CYS A 79 3.32 -6.34 -10.37
C CYS A 79 1.97 -6.83 -9.81
N SER A 80 1.45 -7.96 -10.31
CA SER A 80 0.26 -8.64 -9.81
C SER A 80 0.53 -10.07 -9.32
N GLY A 81 1.82 -10.46 -9.18
CA GLY A 81 2.18 -11.84 -8.83
C GLY A 81 1.68 -12.87 -9.83
N GLY A 82 1.65 -12.53 -11.13
CA GLY A 82 1.14 -13.42 -12.17
C GLY A 82 -0.38 -13.51 -12.26
N ASN A 83 -1.13 -12.64 -11.57
CA ASN A 83 -2.58 -12.71 -11.40
C ASN A 83 -3.05 -14.01 -10.72
N ARG A 84 -2.23 -14.56 -9.82
CA ARG A 84 -2.47 -15.86 -9.17
C ARG A 84 -2.94 -15.75 -7.71
N GLY A 85 -2.95 -14.53 -7.17
CA GLY A 85 -3.39 -14.26 -5.80
C GLY A 85 -4.91 -14.27 -5.63
N PRO A 86 -5.40 -14.18 -4.39
CA PRO A 86 -6.83 -14.18 -4.07
C PRO A 86 -7.55 -12.89 -4.50
N PHE A 87 -6.81 -11.79 -4.73
CA PHE A 87 -7.36 -10.53 -5.21
C PHE A 87 -6.86 -10.22 -6.62
N ASN A 88 -7.68 -9.49 -7.38
CA ASN A 88 -7.35 -9.12 -8.75
C ASN A 88 -6.47 -7.87 -8.81
N PHE A 89 -5.15 -8.06 -8.84
CA PHE A 89 -4.16 -6.98 -9.02
C PHE A 89 -3.80 -6.70 -10.49
N ALA A 90 -4.53 -7.23 -11.48
CA ALA A 90 -4.15 -7.11 -12.89
C ALA A 90 -3.99 -5.66 -13.36
N ALA A 91 -4.78 -4.73 -12.82
CA ALA A 91 -4.70 -3.32 -13.18
C ALA A 91 -3.38 -2.64 -12.79
N TYR A 92 -2.67 -3.17 -11.79
CA TYR A 92 -1.38 -2.66 -11.34
C TYR A 92 -0.22 -3.04 -12.27
N ASN A 93 -0.47 -3.87 -13.29
CA ASN A 93 0.48 -4.12 -14.37
C ASN A 93 0.44 -3.06 -15.47
N ALA A 94 -0.51 -2.12 -15.45
CA ALA A 94 -0.70 -1.18 -16.53
C ALA A 94 0.57 -0.36 -16.83
N VAL A 95 0.88 -0.26 -18.12
CA VAL A 95 2.00 0.51 -18.64
C VAL A 95 1.61 1.98 -18.68
N ARG A 96 2.07 2.74 -17.69
CA ARG A 96 1.75 4.16 -17.53
C ARG A 96 2.94 4.93 -16.95
N SER A 97 3.04 6.21 -17.28
CA SER A 97 4.09 7.12 -16.81
C SER A 97 3.69 7.95 -15.57
N ASP A 98 2.43 7.88 -15.16
CA ASP A 98 1.79 8.68 -14.11
C ASP A 98 1.46 7.89 -12.84
N TRP A 99 2.04 6.70 -12.67
CA TRP A 99 2.11 6.04 -11.37
C TRP A 99 2.83 6.94 -10.34
N PRO A 100 2.44 6.91 -9.06
CA PRO A 100 3.21 7.54 -7.99
C PRO A 100 4.65 7.03 -8.02
N LYS A 101 5.64 7.94 -7.99
CA LYS A 101 7.05 7.57 -8.11
C LYS A 101 7.89 8.15 -6.99
N THR A 102 8.81 7.35 -6.44
CA THR A 102 9.77 7.82 -5.44
C THR A 102 11.03 8.38 -6.11
N HIS A 103 11.44 9.58 -5.70
CA HIS A 103 12.62 10.28 -6.19
C HIS A 103 13.85 9.84 -5.41
N LEU A 104 14.87 9.37 -6.12
CA LEU A 104 16.07 8.76 -5.55
C LEU A 104 17.34 9.33 -6.16
N THR A 105 18.43 9.23 -5.40
CA THR A 105 19.76 9.62 -5.83
C THR A 105 20.52 8.41 -6.36
N SER A 106 21.07 8.54 -7.56
CA SER A 106 21.90 7.51 -8.21
C SER A 106 23.13 7.19 -7.34
N GLY A 107 23.43 5.91 -7.14
CA GLY A 107 24.56 5.50 -6.30
C GLY A 107 24.38 5.71 -4.79
N ALA A 108 23.22 6.19 -4.32
CA ALA A 108 22.96 6.34 -2.89
C ALA A 108 22.67 4.99 -2.20
N ASN A 109 22.87 4.94 -0.88
CA ASN A 109 22.31 3.89 -0.05
C ASN A 109 20.94 4.33 0.48
N ILE A 110 19.96 3.45 0.41
CA ILE A 110 18.62 3.68 0.97
C ILE A 110 18.28 2.62 2.01
N GLU A 111 17.49 3.00 3.03
CA GLU A 111 16.80 2.05 3.88
C GLU A 111 15.53 1.59 3.15
N LEU A 112 15.54 0.36 2.63
CA LEU A 112 14.35 -0.25 2.06
C LEU A 112 13.46 -0.72 3.20
N ARG A 113 12.16 -0.39 3.13
CA ARG A 113 11.14 -0.83 4.10
C ARG A 113 10.08 -1.66 3.40
N HIS A 114 9.78 -2.84 3.93
CA HIS A 114 8.77 -3.74 3.40
C HIS A 114 7.82 -4.16 4.52
N SER A 115 6.52 -4.01 4.31
CA SER A 115 5.51 -4.24 5.35
C SER A 115 5.62 -5.65 5.94
N ASN A 116 5.43 -5.76 7.25
CA ASN A 116 5.35 -7.02 7.98
C ASN A 116 3.92 -7.32 8.45
N TRP A 117 2.90 -6.87 7.70
CA TRP A 117 1.48 -7.07 8.04
C TRP A 117 1.17 -8.49 8.53
N ALA A 118 1.76 -9.51 7.89
CA ALA A 118 1.94 -10.80 8.53
C ALA A 118 3.41 -11.22 8.45
N HIS A 119 4.01 -11.49 9.60
CA HIS A 119 5.41 -11.88 9.70
C HIS A 119 5.65 -13.33 9.30
N HIS A 120 6.66 -13.56 8.45
CA HIS A 120 7.11 -14.89 8.02
C HIS A 120 8.62 -14.90 7.77
N PRO A 121 9.32 -16.02 8.00
CA PRO A 121 10.72 -16.15 7.62
C PRO A 121 10.87 -16.26 6.11
N GLY A 122 11.96 -15.74 5.56
CA GLY A 122 12.22 -15.83 4.14
C GLY A 122 13.33 -14.91 3.64
N ARG A 123 13.48 -14.91 2.32
CA ARG A 123 14.45 -14.10 1.58
C ARG A 123 13.73 -13.03 0.77
N PHE A 124 14.24 -11.81 0.80
CA PHE A 124 13.78 -10.69 -0.02
C PHE A 124 14.81 -10.44 -1.11
N ASP A 125 14.47 -10.79 -2.35
CA ASP A 125 15.30 -10.48 -3.51
C ASP A 125 14.82 -9.13 -4.10
N VAL A 126 15.73 -8.15 -4.15
CA VAL A 126 15.46 -6.80 -4.67
C VAL A 126 16.07 -6.68 -6.06
N TYR A 127 15.22 -6.36 -7.02
CA TYR A 127 15.57 -6.15 -8.41
C TYR A 127 15.30 -4.72 -8.84
N ILE A 128 15.97 -4.30 -9.90
CA ILE A 128 15.70 -3.04 -10.59
C ILE A 128 15.77 -3.25 -12.10
N THR A 129 14.96 -2.52 -12.83
CA THR A 129 15.08 -2.45 -14.30
C THR A 129 16.48 -1.97 -14.73
N LYS A 130 17.05 -2.62 -15.75
CA LYS A 130 18.36 -2.31 -16.33
C LYS A 130 18.36 -0.96 -17.04
N ASN A 131 19.54 -0.40 -17.27
CA ASN A 131 19.72 0.73 -18.18
C ASN A 131 19.15 0.39 -19.57
N GLY A 132 18.44 1.35 -20.18
CA GLY A 132 17.81 1.18 -21.49
C GLY A 132 16.42 0.53 -21.44
N TRP A 133 15.91 0.13 -20.26
CA TRP A 133 14.49 -0.17 -20.11
C TRP A 133 13.65 1.10 -20.38
N SER A 134 12.51 0.93 -21.06
CA SER A 134 11.60 2.03 -21.37
C SER A 134 10.35 1.95 -20.47
N PRO A 135 9.93 3.06 -19.83
CA PRO A 135 8.68 3.10 -19.07
C PRO A 135 7.42 2.98 -19.95
N SER A 136 7.56 3.01 -21.27
CA SER A 136 6.46 2.82 -22.23
C SER A 136 6.14 1.36 -22.54
N ARG A 137 6.73 0.39 -21.82
CA ARG A 137 6.41 -1.03 -21.94
C ARG A 137 6.35 -1.72 -20.59
N ALA A 138 5.71 -2.87 -20.54
CA ALA A 138 5.62 -3.66 -19.33
C ALA A 138 7.00 -4.18 -18.89
N VAL A 139 7.17 -4.39 -17.58
CA VAL A 139 8.39 -5.00 -17.02
C VAL A 139 8.35 -6.51 -17.28
N ALA A 140 9.44 -7.04 -17.81
CA ALA A 140 9.71 -8.45 -18.01
C ALA A 140 10.89 -8.89 -17.11
N TRP A 141 11.01 -10.19 -16.84
CA TRP A 141 12.14 -10.73 -16.08
C TRP A 141 13.49 -10.42 -16.73
N GLY A 142 13.55 -10.43 -18.07
CA GLY A 142 14.74 -10.06 -18.83
C GLY A 142 15.20 -8.62 -18.62
N ASP A 143 14.30 -7.73 -18.18
CA ASP A 143 14.60 -6.32 -17.90
C ASP A 143 15.23 -6.10 -16.54
N LEU A 144 15.13 -7.08 -15.63
CA LEU A 144 15.52 -6.94 -14.24
C LEU A 144 16.94 -7.44 -14.00
N GLU A 145 17.63 -6.78 -13.09
CA GLU A 145 18.85 -7.26 -12.45
C GLU A 145 18.67 -7.23 -10.93
N ARG A 146 19.22 -8.21 -10.22
CA ARG A 146 19.15 -8.26 -8.76
C ARG A 146 20.25 -7.40 -8.16
N ILE A 147 19.88 -6.46 -7.28
CA ILE A 147 20.80 -5.53 -6.62
C ILE A 147 20.97 -5.80 -5.13
N SER A 148 20.05 -6.53 -4.50
CA SER A 148 20.15 -6.95 -3.11
C SER A 148 19.43 -8.27 -2.88
N SER A 149 19.87 -9.01 -1.86
CA SER A 149 19.21 -10.22 -1.35
C SER A 149 19.49 -10.32 0.14
N VAL A 150 18.43 -10.32 0.96
CA VAL A 150 18.54 -10.40 2.42
C VAL A 150 17.62 -11.50 2.95
N THR A 151 18.07 -12.24 3.95
CA THR A 151 17.29 -13.29 4.60
C THR A 151 16.97 -12.87 6.02
N ASN A 152 15.69 -12.93 6.41
CA ASN A 152 15.20 -12.57 7.74
C ASN A 152 15.74 -11.21 8.26
N PRO A 153 15.54 -10.09 7.53
CA PRO A 153 15.94 -8.77 7.99
C PRO A 153 15.28 -8.39 9.32
N PRO A 154 15.87 -7.46 10.10
CA PRO A 154 15.26 -6.96 11.32
C PRO A 154 13.95 -6.21 11.03
N GLN A 155 13.13 -6.05 12.07
CA GLN A 155 11.81 -5.42 12.00
C GLN A 155 11.70 -4.21 12.92
N ARG A 156 10.81 -3.27 12.57
CA ARG A 156 10.44 -2.09 13.34
C ARG A 156 8.92 -1.91 13.30
N GLY A 157 8.31 -1.60 14.45
CA GLY A 157 6.85 -1.57 14.60
C GLY A 157 6.24 -2.96 14.79
N GLY A 158 4.93 -2.99 15.09
CA GLY A 158 4.22 -4.24 15.37
C GLY A 158 3.80 -4.99 14.10
N VAL A 159 3.87 -6.31 14.13
CA VAL A 159 3.27 -7.18 13.10
C VAL A 159 1.76 -6.93 13.03
N GLY A 160 1.19 -6.86 11.83
CA GLY A 160 -0.24 -6.58 11.64
C GLY A 160 -0.65 -5.12 11.89
N SER A 161 0.33 -4.22 12.02
CA SER A 161 0.09 -2.78 11.97
C SER A 161 0.48 -2.23 10.60
N GLU A 162 -0.11 -1.11 10.20
CA GLU A 162 0.18 -0.45 8.92
C GLU A 162 1.67 -0.07 8.78
N GLY A 163 2.23 0.59 9.80
CA GLY A 163 3.20 0.01 10.72
C GLY A 163 4.71 -0.12 10.46
N GLY A 164 5.32 -1.13 11.09
CA GLY A 164 5.01 -2.52 10.79
C GLY A 164 5.80 -2.90 9.55
N HIS A 165 7.14 -2.95 9.66
CA HIS A 165 7.99 -3.26 8.51
C HIS A 165 9.30 -3.96 8.86
N TYR A 166 9.78 -4.77 7.92
CA TYR A 166 11.18 -5.14 7.79
C TYR A 166 11.99 -3.96 7.25
N TYR A 167 13.27 -3.87 7.60
CA TYR A 167 14.17 -2.86 7.04
C TYR A 167 15.59 -3.39 6.81
N TRP A 168 16.22 -2.90 5.75
CA TRP A 168 17.64 -3.14 5.45
C TRP A 168 18.18 -2.10 4.47
N ASN A 169 19.51 -1.96 4.40
CA ASN A 169 20.14 -1.05 3.46
C ASN A 169 20.29 -1.69 2.07
N VAL A 170 20.00 -0.91 1.02
CA VAL A 170 20.21 -1.28 -0.38
C VAL A 170 21.07 -0.22 -1.06
N GLN A 171 22.20 -0.65 -1.62
CA GLN A 171 23.05 0.18 -2.46
C GLN A 171 22.43 0.30 -3.85
N LEU A 172 22.00 1.50 -4.22
CA LEU A 172 21.43 1.76 -5.54
C LEU A 172 22.54 1.75 -6.60
N PRO A 173 22.30 1.15 -7.79
CA PRO A 173 23.24 1.23 -8.89
C PRO A 173 23.22 2.61 -9.55
N ASN A 174 24.21 2.88 -10.40
CA ASN A 174 24.22 4.09 -11.24
C ASN A 174 23.13 4.00 -12.31
N ARG A 175 22.09 4.82 -12.16
CA ARG A 175 20.91 4.94 -13.04
C ARG A 175 20.52 6.40 -13.24
N SER A 176 19.65 6.65 -14.21
CA SER A 176 19.09 7.98 -14.50
C SER A 176 17.65 7.83 -15.01
N GLY A 177 16.77 8.74 -14.63
CA GLY A 177 15.38 8.73 -15.11
C GLY A 177 14.54 7.62 -14.46
N GLN A 178 13.41 7.29 -15.09
CA GLN A 178 12.40 6.40 -14.52
C GLN A 178 12.79 4.93 -14.60
N HIS A 179 12.61 4.21 -13.50
CA HIS A 179 12.86 2.79 -13.35
C HIS A 179 11.75 2.15 -12.50
N VAL A 180 11.66 0.82 -12.54
CA VAL A 180 10.88 0.04 -11.57
C VAL A 180 11.86 -0.72 -10.67
N MET A 181 11.66 -0.59 -9.36
CA MET A 181 12.22 -1.50 -8.35
C MET A 181 11.20 -2.59 -8.07
N PHE A 182 11.66 -3.85 -8.04
CA PHE A 182 10.80 -5.00 -7.84
C PHE A 182 11.33 -5.83 -6.67
N VAL A 183 10.49 -6.09 -5.68
CA VAL A 183 10.82 -6.94 -4.53
C VAL A 183 10.05 -8.26 -4.65
N HIS A 184 10.79 -9.37 -4.58
CA HIS A 184 10.27 -10.73 -4.52
C HIS A 184 10.58 -11.33 -3.16
N TRP A 185 9.57 -11.45 -2.31
CA TRP A 185 9.70 -12.09 -1.01
C TRP A 185 9.36 -13.56 -1.11
N ILE A 186 10.35 -14.40 -0.84
CA ILE A 186 10.30 -15.85 -0.93
C ILE A 186 10.29 -16.41 0.49
N ARG A 187 9.15 -16.92 0.94
CA ARG A 187 9.04 -17.56 2.25
C ARG A 187 9.90 -18.82 2.32
N SER A 188 10.47 -19.09 3.49
CA SER A 188 11.23 -20.33 3.74
C SER A 188 10.40 -21.42 4.41
N ASP A 189 9.18 -21.10 4.86
CA ASP A 189 8.24 -21.99 5.55
C ASP A 189 7.00 -22.36 4.69
N SER A 190 6.92 -21.86 3.46
CA SER A 190 5.81 -22.08 2.51
C SER A 190 6.27 -21.91 1.07
N GLN A 191 5.46 -22.37 0.10
CA GLN A 191 5.63 -22.03 -1.31
C GLN A 191 5.12 -20.63 -1.65
N GLU A 192 4.42 -19.98 -0.73
CA GLU A 192 3.84 -18.65 -0.95
C GLU A 192 4.92 -17.58 -1.08
N ASN A 193 4.80 -16.72 -2.10
CA ASN A 193 5.68 -15.57 -2.31
C ASN A 193 4.88 -14.28 -2.49
N PHE A 194 5.54 -13.14 -2.28
CA PHE A 194 4.98 -11.79 -2.47
C PHE A 194 5.76 -11.01 -3.51
N PHE A 195 5.04 -10.14 -4.20
CA PHE A 195 5.51 -9.42 -5.38
C PHE A 195 5.19 -7.94 -5.22
N SER A 196 6.19 -7.08 -5.31
CA SER A 196 5.99 -5.64 -5.09
C SER A 196 6.74 -4.83 -6.13
N CYS A 197 6.03 -3.98 -6.86
CA CYS A 197 6.60 -3.03 -7.82
C CYS A 197 6.54 -1.61 -7.26
N SER A 198 7.66 -0.91 -7.25
CA SER A 198 7.78 0.50 -6.90
C SER A 198 8.30 1.28 -8.10
N ASP A 199 7.54 2.26 -8.59
CA ASP A 199 8.03 3.19 -9.60
C ASP A 199 8.98 4.19 -8.92
N ILE A 200 10.16 4.37 -9.50
CA ILE A 200 11.21 5.24 -8.97
C ILE A 200 11.77 6.12 -10.09
N VAL A 201 12.37 7.24 -9.72
CA VAL A 201 13.08 8.12 -10.65
C VAL A 201 14.42 8.53 -10.06
N PHE A 202 15.48 8.42 -10.86
CA PHE A 202 16.83 8.87 -10.49
C PHE A 202 17.05 10.28 -11.04
N ASP A 203 16.77 11.27 -10.19
CA ASP A 203 16.87 12.70 -10.49
C ASP A 203 17.52 13.50 -9.36
N GLY A 204 18.09 12.82 -8.36
CA GLY A 204 18.76 13.45 -7.22
C GLY A 204 17.87 13.65 -5.99
N GLY A 205 16.65 13.09 -5.98
CA GLY A 205 15.80 13.08 -4.79
C GLY A 205 16.29 12.12 -3.69
N ASN A 206 15.59 12.18 -2.56
CA ASN A 206 15.94 11.47 -1.33
C ASN A 206 14.70 10.92 -0.62
N GLY A 207 13.74 10.40 -1.38
CA GLY A 207 12.54 9.74 -0.86
C GLY A 207 11.24 10.51 -1.05
N GLN A 208 11.27 11.68 -1.71
CA GLN A 208 10.05 12.38 -2.12
C GLN A 208 9.22 11.50 -3.03
N VAL A 209 7.90 11.70 -3.05
CA VAL A 209 6.99 10.98 -3.94
C VAL A 209 6.19 11.99 -4.76
N THR A 210 6.32 11.92 -6.08
CA THR A 210 5.44 12.63 -7.00
C THR A 210 4.28 11.74 -7.41
N TYR A 211 3.06 12.22 -7.20
CA TYR A 211 1.84 11.65 -7.76
C TYR A 211 1.59 12.20 -9.17
N GLY A 212 0.79 11.50 -9.98
CA GLY A 212 0.57 11.80 -11.39
C GLY A 212 -0.23 13.08 -11.66
N ASP A 213 -0.76 13.70 -10.61
CA ASP A 213 -1.33 15.06 -10.61
C ASP A 213 -0.24 16.17 -10.51
N GLY A 214 1.03 15.78 -10.37
CA GLY A 214 2.17 16.68 -10.22
C GLY A 214 2.47 17.06 -8.76
N GLN A 215 1.63 16.65 -7.80
CA GLN A 215 1.89 16.89 -6.39
C GLN A 215 3.10 16.07 -5.95
N THR A 216 4.08 16.74 -5.34
CA THR A 216 5.26 16.10 -4.78
C THR A 216 5.24 16.25 -3.27
N LEU A 217 5.21 15.12 -2.57
CA LEU A 217 5.28 15.06 -1.12
C LEU A 217 6.71 14.75 -0.67
N SER A 218 7.13 15.35 0.44
CA SER A 218 8.39 14.98 1.10
C SER A 218 8.33 13.56 1.67
N ALA A 219 9.49 12.98 1.98
CA ALA A 219 9.55 11.67 2.62
C ALA A 219 8.84 11.69 3.99
N GLU A 220 8.93 12.81 4.71
CA GLU A 220 8.23 13.04 5.97
C GLU A 220 6.72 13.12 5.77
N GLN A 221 6.24 13.85 4.76
CA GLN A 221 4.81 13.92 4.45
C GLN A 221 4.23 12.56 4.04
N ILE A 222 5.01 11.72 3.37
CA ILE A 222 4.61 10.33 3.07
C ILE A 222 4.52 9.49 4.35
N ALA A 223 5.47 9.66 5.28
CA ALA A 223 5.39 9.00 6.58
C ALA A 223 4.18 9.49 7.40
N GLU A 224 3.86 10.79 7.37
CA GLU A 224 2.66 11.34 7.99
C GLU A 224 1.37 10.80 7.37
N ALA A 225 1.31 10.68 6.04
CA ALA A 225 0.18 10.08 5.33
C ALA A 225 -0.02 8.61 5.72
N ASP A 226 1.07 7.86 5.88
CA ASP A 226 1.03 6.50 6.40
C ASP A 226 0.50 6.44 7.83
N GLU A 227 1.00 7.28 8.74
CA GLU A 227 0.51 7.37 10.13
C GLU A 227 -0.99 7.71 10.18
N ALA A 228 -1.45 8.65 9.33
CA ALA A 228 -2.86 8.99 9.21
C ALA A 228 -3.72 7.83 8.67
N ALA A 229 -3.19 7.03 7.74
CA ALA A 229 -3.87 5.84 7.25
C ALA A 229 -4.07 4.80 8.37
N ARG A 230 -3.08 4.63 9.26
CA ARG A 230 -3.22 3.73 10.43
C ARG A 230 -4.27 4.21 11.41
N ALA A 231 -4.33 5.52 11.66
CA ALA A 231 -5.34 6.09 12.54
C ALA A 231 -6.76 5.87 11.98
N SER A 232 -6.92 5.97 10.66
CA SER A 232 -8.20 5.75 9.96
C SER A 232 -8.65 4.28 9.98
N ALA A 233 -7.70 3.34 9.87
CA ALA A 233 -7.99 1.92 10.01
C ALA A 233 -8.43 1.56 11.44
N ALA A 234 -7.78 2.14 12.46
CA ALA A 234 -8.13 1.92 13.86
C ALA A 234 -9.52 2.48 14.22
N SER A 235 -9.90 3.66 13.70
CA SER A 235 -11.22 4.23 13.98
C SER A 235 -12.37 3.43 13.35
N THR A 236 -12.15 2.86 12.16
CA THR A 236 -13.12 1.96 11.50
C THR A 236 -13.32 0.67 12.31
N ALA A 237 -12.25 0.11 12.88
CA ALA A 237 -12.34 -1.07 13.75
C ALA A 237 -13.12 -0.79 15.05
N HIS A 238 -13.00 0.41 15.63
CA HIS A 238 -13.75 0.82 16.82
C HIS A 238 -15.23 1.11 16.53
N ALA A 239 -15.57 1.75 15.40
CA ALA A 239 -16.96 2.01 15.00
C ALA A 239 -17.77 0.71 14.76
N GLY A 240 -17.12 -0.36 14.32
CA GLY A 240 -17.74 -1.68 14.21
C GLY A 240 -18.05 -2.34 15.57
N HIS A 241 -17.26 -2.04 16.60
CA HIS A 241 -17.47 -2.57 17.96
C HIS A 241 -18.65 -1.90 18.67
N ASP A 242 -18.87 -0.59 18.46
CA ASP A 242 -20.01 0.13 19.07
C ASP A 242 -21.36 -0.30 18.48
N ALA A 243 -21.39 -0.72 17.21
CA ALA A 243 -22.60 -1.24 16.57
C ALA A 243 -22.99 -2.66 17.03
N HIS A 244 -22.07 -3.41 17.64
CA HIS A 244 -22.32 -4.77 18.14
C HIS A 244 -22.67 -4.83 19.63
N ALA A 245 -22.55 -3.73 20.38
CA ALA A 245 -22.91 -3.69 21.81
C ALA A 245 -24.43 -3.54 22.08
N GLY A 246 -25.27 -3.49 21.03
CA GLY A 246 -26.70 -3.15 21.13
C GLY A 246 -27.70 -4.27 20.83
N HIS A 247 -27.30 -5.54 20.72
CA HIS A 247 -28.21 -6.64 20.38
C HIS A 247 -28.14 -7.82 21.37
N ASP A 248 -28.34 -7.55 22.65
CA ASP A 248 -28.66 -8.59 23.65
C ASP A 248 -29.80 -8.11 24.57
N ALA A 249 -31.04 -8.23 24.09
CA ALA A 249 -32.24 -8.53 24.89
C ALA A 249 -33.48 -8.57 23.99
N HIS A 250 -34.03 -9.76 23.75
CA HIS A 250 -35.41 -10.13 24.10
C HIS A 250 -35.85 -11.40 23.37
N ALA A 251 -36.07 -12.46 24.16
CA ALA A 251 -36.85 -13.62 23.74
C ALA A 251 -38.34 -13.40 24.06
N GLY A 252 -39.20 -13.63 23.06
CA GLY A 252 -40.60 -14.05 23.20
C GLY A 252 -41.67 -12.94 23.30
N HIS A 253 -42.49 -12.77 22.26
CA HIS A 253 -43.90 -13.23 22.18
C HIS A 253 -44.58 -12.75 20.88
N ALA A 254 -45.53 -13.53 20.36
CA ALA A 254 -46.32 -13.23 19.15
C ALA A 254 -47.52 -12.29 19.43
N GLY A 255 -47.92 -11.48 18.43
CA GLY A 255 -49.23 -10.80 18.39
C GLY A 255 -49.36 -9.52 17.53
N HIS A 256 -49.96 -9.66 16.34
CA HIS A 256 -50.82 -8.77 15.52
C HIS A 256 -50.99 -7.22 15.70
N TYR A 257 -51.18 -6.58 14.51
CA TYR A 257 -51.89 -5.33 14.11
C TYR A 257 -51.30 -3.91 14.29
N ALA A 258 -50.90 -3.34 13.13
CA ALA A 258 -51.21 -2.04 12.51
C ALA A 258 -50.94 -0.63 13.14
N HIS A 259 -50.42 0.23 12.24
CA HIS A 259 -50.52 1.70 12.06
C HIS A 259 -49.49 2.68 12.64
N ALA A 260 -48.75 3.29 11.69
CA ALA A 260 -48.41 4.71 11.46
C ALA A 260 -47.62 5.54 12.50
N GLY A 261 -46.51 6.15 12.03
CA GLY A 261 -45.88 7.32 12.67
C GLY A 261 -44.51 7.71 12.11
N HIS A 262 -44.39 8.94 11.63
CA HIS A 262 -43.20 9.62 11.08
C HIS A 262 -42.02 9.80 12.06
N ALA A 263 -40.78 9.72 11.55
CA ALA A 263 -39.62 10.62 11.76
C ALA A 263 -38.42 9.98 11.05
N GLY A 264 -37.67 10.63 10.14
CA GLY A 264 -36.93 11.87 10.33
C GLY A 264 -35.44 11.51 10.37
N SER A 265 -34.76 11.61 9.22
CA SER A 265 -33.36 11.24 9.00
C SER A 265 -32.38 12.25 9.62
N GLU A 266 -31.50 11.82 10.53
CA GLU A 266 -30.32 12.58 10.97
C GLU A 266 -29.10 11.66 11.19
N HIS A 267 -28.47 11.18 10.12
CA HIS A 267 -27.14 10.54 10.16
C HIS A 267 -26.20 11.10 9.08
N ALA A 268 -26.10 12.43 8.98
CA ALA A 268 -25.22 13.08 8.02
C ALA A 268 -24.34 14.22 8.60
N ARG A 269 -24.28 14.40 9.92
CA ARG A 269 -23.57 15.55 10.54
C ARG A 269 -22.35 15.23 11.39
N ALA A 270 -22.00 13.96 11.62
CA ALA A 270 -20.85 13.63 12.47
C ALA A 270 -19.48 13.69 11.76
N GLY A 271 -19.42 13.65 10.42
CA GLY A 271 -18.17 13.60 9.66
C GLY A 271 -17.56 14.96 9.27
N ALA A 272 -18.34 16.04 9.30
CA ALA A 272 -17.89 17.34 8.79
C ALA A 272 -16.98 18.11 9.78
N GLY A 273 -17.22 17.98 11.09
CA GLY A 273 -16.51 18.79 12.10
C GLY A 273 -15.07 18.36 12.38
N TYR A 274 -14.68 17.13 12.03
CA TYR A 274 -13.32 16.63 12.26
C TYR A 274 -12.31 17.23 11.27
N TRP A 275 -12.70 17.40 10.01
CA TRP A 275 -11.83 17.94 8.97
C TRP A 275 -11.65 19.47 9.06
N ASP A 276 -12.65 20.19 9.62
CA ASP A 276 -12.50 21.61 9.95
C ASP A 276 -11.46 21.84 11.06
N GLN A 277 -11.32 20.91 12.01
CA GLN A 277 -10.30 20.97 13.07
C GLN A 277 -8.89 20.65 12.55
N VAL A 278 -8.75 19.70 11.63
CA VAL A 278 -7.47 19.38 10.98
C VAL A 278 -7.00 20.53 10.08
N THR A 279 -7.91 21.17 9.36
CA THR A 279 -7.60 22.33 8.51
C THR A 279 -7.20 23.55 9.35
N ALA A 280 -7.79 23.73 10.54
CA ALA A 280 -7.41 24.78 11.48
C ALA A 280 -6.00 24.55 12.06
N ALA A 281 -5.67 23.32 12.45
CA ALA A 281 -4.34 22.98 12.97
C ALA A 281 -3.21 23.24 11.95
N LEU A 282 -3.46 22.99 10.66
CA LEU A 282 -2.48 23.26 9.59
C LEU A 282 -2.28 24.76 9.32
N ARG A 283 -3.30 25.60 9.58
CA ARG A 283 -3.17 27.06 9.46
C ARG A 283 -2.35 27.67 10.61
N ASP A 284 -2.49 27.14 11.82
CA ASP A 284 -1.75 27.63 12.99
C ASP A 284 -0.24 27.31 12.91
N VAL A 285 0.12 26.16 12.34
CA VAL A 285 1.53 25.79 12.08
C VAL A 285 2.16 26.73 11.03
N HIS A 286 1.40 27.13 10.01
CA HIS A 286 1.85 28.09 9.00
C HIS A 286 2.06 29.50 9.56
N ALA A 287 1.24 29.93 10.53
CA ALA A 287 1.38 31.23 11.19
C ALA A 287 2.59 31.28 12.15
N ASP A 288 2.87 30.19 12.87
CA ASP A 288 4.01 30.12 13.79
C ASP A 288 5.37 30.01 13.06
N LEU A 289 5.39 29.46 11.84
CA LEU A 289 6.58 29.46 10.98
C LEU A 289 6.88 30.84 10.36
N PHE A 290 5.86 31.65 10.07
CA PHE A 290 6.05 33.01 9.54
C PHE A 290 6.50 34.02 10.61
N SER A 291 6.12 33.83 11.87
CA SER A 291 6.53 34.72 12.97
C SER A 291 8.00 34.55 13.40
N ARG A 292 8.61 33.40 13.07
CA ARG A 292 9.99 33.06 13.43
C ARG A 292 11.02 33.38 12.34
N LEU A 293 10.57 33.91 11.20
CA LEU A 293 11.42 34.29 10.07
C LEU A 293 11.35 35.79 9.73
N SER A 294 10.77 36.63 10.61
CA SER A 294 10.79 38.10 10.53
C SER A 294 11.49 38.73 11.72
#